data_AF-A0A161UKG0-F1
#
_entry.id   AF-A0A161UKG0-F1
#
_cell.length_a   1.000
_cell.length_b   1.000
_cell.length_c   1.000
_cell.angle_alpha   90.00
_cell.angle_beta   90.00
_cell.angle_gamma   90.00
#
_symmetry.space_group_name_H-M   'P 1'
#
loop_
_entity.id
_entity.type
_entity.pdbx_description
1 polymer ?
#
loop_
_entity_poly.entity_id
_entity_poly.type
_entity_poly.pdbx_seq_one_letter_code
_entity_poly.pdbx_strand_id
1 'polypeptide(L)'
;MEEVTDGPATRFARSVTDWQPNNWWRLEARAWERTLSVRRALAYFSPADVWKDLAREPEGAPGGGCLGVFIPIGALTLPVLGMLALFGWVFRPDRTASVLMVGIMALIAALLVTPGLVSNLRRRELVDASSARLLGWLHLIPSTIAFLIGTAAFAAGKADVPLALLLIAGDVATGVVHLVMFRRPGDVNAARWTRNMARLKTAMEAVPAAERERVSADLRAAFDELEKRAVVSPDQIERARDRPLGMLGMGMAPRPDLTGSFDAS
;
A
#
# COMPACT_ATOMS: atom_id res chain seq x y z
N MET A 1 12.76 17.00 -39.79
CA MET A 1 13.71 16.13 -39.07
C MET A 1 13.34 16.28 -37.61
N GLU A 2 12.43 15.43 -37.14
CA GLU A 2 11.85 15.52 -35.80
C GLU A 2 12.93 15.09 -34.82
N GLU A 3 13.36 16.02 -33.97
CA GLU A 3 14.37 15.78 -32.94
C GLU A 3 13.76 14.77 -31.96
N VAL A 4 14.07 13.48 -32.13
CA VAL A 4 13.67 12.42 -31.21
C VAL A 4 14.29 12.75 -29.87
N THR A 5 13.51 13.41 -29.02
CA THR A 5 13.95 13.80 -27.70
C THR A 5 14.18 12.49 -26.94
N ASP A 6 15.45 12.17 -26.67
CA ASP A 6 15.80 10.89 -26.07
C ASP A 6 14.97 10.63 -24.81
N GLY A 7 14.37 9.44 -24.75
CA GLY A 7 13.54 9.07 -23.62
C GLY A 7 14.36 8.91 -22.33
N PRO A 8 13.70 8.94 -21.15
CA PRO A 8 14.40 8.85 -19.87
C PRO A 8 15.23 7.57 -19.69
N ALA A 9 14.78 6.43 -20.23
CA ALA A 9 15.54 5.18 -20.15
C ALA A 9 16.80 5.26 -21.01
N THR A 10 16.68 5.78 -22.24
CA THR A 10 17.82 5.98 -23.15
C THR A 10 18.87 6.92 -22.55
N ARG A 11 18.44 8.05 -21.96
CA ARG A 11 19.36 8.98 -21.27
C ARG A 11 20.12 8.29 -20.12
N PHE A 12 19.45 7.42 -19.36
CA PHE A 12 20.10 6.66 -18.31
C PHE A 12 21.09 5.64 -18.87
N ALA A 13 20.70 4.89 -19.91
CA ALA A 13 21.58 3.96 -20.60
C ALA A 13 22.87 4.62 -21.11
N ARG A 14 22.84 5.90 -21.54
CA ARG A 14 24.05 6.67 -21.90
C ARG A 14 24.90 7.10 -20.71
N SER A 15 24.26 7.41 -19.58
CA SER A 15 24.94 7.95 -18.41
C SER A 15 25.69 6.89 -17.60
N VAL A 16 25.24 5.63 -17.62
CA VAL A 16 25.82 4.56 -16.82
C VAL A 16 27.17 4.13 -17.39
N THR A 17 28.21 4.09 -16.56
CA THR A 17 29.56 3.65 -16.95
C THR A 17 29.86 2.22 -16.53
N ASP A 18 29.23 1.74 -15.45
CA ASP A 18 29.37 0.38 -14.93
C ASP A 18 27.99 -0.26 -14.73
N TRP A 19 27.75 -1.41 -15.35
CA TRP A 19 26.45 -2.05 -15.33
C TRP A 19 26.31 -3.05 -14.18
N GLN A 20 25.46 -2.71 -13.23
CA GLN A 20 25.10 -3.55 -12.10
C GLN A 20 23.72 -4.20 -12.32
N PRO A 21 23.42 -5.36 -11.72
CA PRO A 21 22.12 -6.03 -11.88
C PRO A 21 20.93 -5.10 -11.57
N ASN A 22 21.06 -4.26 -10.53
CA ASN A 22 20.01 -3.31 -10.13
C ASN A 22 19.77 -2.18 -11.16
N ASN A 23 20.66 -1.99 -12.13
CA ASN A 23 20.45 -1.04 -13.21
C ASN A 23 19.31 -1.45 -14.14
N TRP A 24 18.96 -2.74 -14.25
CA TRP A 24 17.77 -3.19 -14.98
C TRP A 24 16.47 -2.63 -14.39
N TRP A 25 16.35 -2.68 -13.06
CA TRP A 25 15.23 -2.08 -12.32
C TRP A 25 15.19 -0.56 -12.49
N ARG A 26 16.35 0.08 -12.43
CA ARG A 26 16.49 1.54 -12.59
C ARG A 26 16.18 2.02 -14.00
N LEU A 27 16.51 1.22 -15.02
CA LEU A 27 16.20 1.48 -16.41
C LEU A 27 14.68 1.41 -16.64
N GLU A 28 14.06 0.33 -16.15
CA GLU A 28 12.60 0.15 -16.23
C GLU A 28 11.85 1.25 -15.47
N ALA A 29 12.32 1.63 -14.27
CA ALA A 29 11.75 2.72 -13.49
C ALA A 29 11.70 4.04 -14.26
N ARG A 30 12.74 4.33 -15.06
CA ARG A 30 12.85 5.55 -15.87
C ARG A 30 11.98 5.48 -17.11
N ALA A 31 11.89 4.33 -17.76
CA ALA A 31 10.97 4.15 -18.88
C ALA A 31 9.52 4.49 -18.45
N TRP A 32 9.14 4.08 -17.24
CA TRP A 32 7.85 4.34 -16.62
C TRP A 32 7.74 5.67 -15.85
N GLU A 33 8.65 6.64 -16.04
CA GLU A 33 8.70 7.88 -15.26
C GLU A 33 7.34 8.59 -15.15
N ARG A 34 6.60 8.63 -16.26
CA ARG A 34 5.28 9.29 -16.38
C ARG A 34 4.11 8.47 -15.84
N THR A 35 4.31 7.19 -15.49
CA THR A 35 3.25 6.28 -15.07
C THR A 35 3.48 5.77 -13.65
N LEU A 36 3.11 6.59 -12.67
CA LEU A 36 3.38 6.31 -11.25
C LEU A 36 2.69 5.06 -10.71
N SER A 37 1.53 4.70 -11.23
CA SER A 37 0.82 3.47 -10.85
C SER A 37 1.67 2.23 -11.14
N VAL A 38 2.32 2.17 -12.31
CA VAL A 38 3.20 1.06 -12.70
C VAL A 38 4.47 1.07 -11.86
N ARG A 39 5.14 2.22 -11.71
CA ARG A 39 6.35 2.33 -10.87
C ARG A 39 6.11 1.89 -9.43
N ARG A 40 4.99 2.31 -8.82
CA ARG A 40 4.60 1.88 -7.47
C ARG A 40 4.27 0.39 -7.40
N ALA A 41 3.67 -0.18 -8.43
CA ALA A 41 3.40 -1.61 -8.49
C ALA A 41 4.71 -2.43 -8.63
N LEU A 42 5.66 -1.96 -9.46
CA LEU A 42 6.99 -2.55 -9.62
C LEU A 42 7.83 -2.46 -8.34
N ALA A 43 7.68 -1.38 -7.57
CA ALA A 43 8.42 -1.18 -6.32
C ALA A 43 8.34 -2.43 -5.41
N TYR A 44 7.15 -3.03 -5.27
CA TYR A 44 6.91 -4.22 -4.44
C TYR A 44 7.82 -5.43 -4.75
N PHE A 45 8.38 -5.49 -5.95
CA PHE A 45 9.28 -6.54 -6.41
C PHE A 45 10.74 -6.12 -6.43
N SER A 46 11.01 -4.82 -6.33
CA SER A 46 12.36 -4.26 -6.45
C SER A 46 13.21 -4.52 -5.20
N PRO A 47 14.55 -4.60 -5.34
CA PRO A 47 15.49 -4.55 -4.23
C PRO A 47 15.35 -3.26 -3.41
N ALA A 48 15.71 -3.32 -2.12
CA ALA A 48 15.51 -2.21 -1.18
C ALA A 48 16.26 -0.92 -1.60
N ASP A 49 17.41 -1.06 -2.25
CA ASP A 49 18.23 0.05 -2.76
C ASP A 49 17.65 0.70 -4.03
N VAL A 50 16.77 0.01 -4.76
CA VAL A 50 16.06 0.55 -5.94
C VAL A 50 14.65 1.02 -5.60
N TRP A 51 14.12 0.63 -4.44
CA TRP A 51 12.78 1.03 -3.98
C TRP A 51 12.55 2.53 -4.08
N LYS A 52 13.52 3.34 -3.67
CA LYS A 52 13.41 4.81 -3.70
C LYS A 52 13.27 5.34 -5.13
N ASP A 53 13.97 4.74 -6.09
CA ASP A 53 13.91 5.14 -7.50
C ASP A 53 12.54 4.81 -8.12
N LEU A 54 11.85 3.78 -7.62
CA LEU A 54 10.53 3.37 -8.09
C LEU A 54 9.37 4.04 -7.33
N ALA A 55 9.51 4.22 -6.02
CA ALA A 55 8.46 4.75 -5.15
C ALA A 55 8.45 6.28 -5.07
N ARG A 56 9.53 6.97 -5.45
CA ARG A 56 9.60 8.42 -5.41
C ARG A 56 8.58 9.06 -6.36
N GLU A 57 7.72 9.90 -5.79
CA GLU A 57 6.83 10.75 -6.55
C GLU A 57 7.66 11.77 -7.37
N PRO A 58 7.23 12.12 -8.60
CA PRO A 58 7.81 13.22 -9.33
C PRO A 58 7.70 14.49 -8.49
N GLU A 59 8.72 15.34 -8.55
CA GLU A 59 8.66 16.65 -7.93
C GLU A 59 7.44 17.40 -8.47
N GLY A 60 6.50 17.76 -7.59
CA GLY A 60 5.25 18.44 -7.96
C GLY A 60 4.01 17.55 -8.11
N ALA A 61 4.07 16.25 -7.80
CA ALA A 61 2.84 15.47 -7.64
C ALA A 61 1.97 16.08 -6.52
N PRO A 62 0.64 16.19 -6.71
CA PRO A 62 -0.26 16.66 -5.66
C PRO A 62 -0.29 15.59 -4.56
N GLY A 63 0.65 15.69 -3.62
CA GLY A 63 0.63 14.93 -2.39
C GLY A 63 -0.72 15.19 -1.75
N GLY A 64 -1.49 14.12 -1.49
CA GLY A 64 -2.78 14.22 -0.83
C GLY A 64 -2.60 15.13 0.39
N GLY A 65 -3.27 16.29 0.36
CA GLY A 65 -2.97 17.40 1.27
C GLY A 65 -3.04 17.00 2.74
N CYS A 66 -2.66 17.88 3.66
CA CYS A 66 -2.52 17.58 5.10
C CYS A 66 -3.64 16.70 5.71
N LEU A 67 -4.88 16.84 5.24
CA LEU A 67 -6.04 15.99 5.59
C LEU A 67 -5.81 14.48 5.37
N GLY A 68 -5.11 14.08 4.31
CA GLY A 68 -4.79 12.67 4.00
C GLY A 68 -3.90 12.01 5.05
N VAL A 69 -3.13 12.79 5.82
CA VAL A 69 -2.30 12.31 6.93
C VAL A 69 -3.11 12.23 8.23
N PHE A 70 -4.02 13.18 8.47
CA PHE A 70 -4.80 13.22 9.71
C PHE A 70 -5.92 12.18 9.77
N ILE A 71 -6.53 11.80 8.65
CA ILE A 71 -7.58 10.78 8.61
C ILE A 71 -7.12 9.43 9.20
N PRO A 72 -6.00 8.83 8.74
CA PRO A 72 -5.53 7.57 9.31
C PRO A 72 -5.06 7.73 10.76
N ILE A 73 -4.45 8.86 11.14
CA ILE A 73 -4.07 9.11 12.54
C ILE A 73 -5.32 9.12 13.43
N GLY A 74 -6.32 9.91 13.08
CA GLY A 74 -7.57 10.03 13.83
C GLY A 74 -8.28 8.69 13.98
N ALA A 75 -8.43 7.94 12.88
CA ALA A 75 -9.00 6.60 12.88
C ALA A 75 -8.32 5.65 13.89
N LEU A 76 -7.00 5.72 14.01
CA LEU A 76 -6.22 4.85 14.90
C LEU A 76 -6.21 5.34 16.35
N THR A 77 -6.16 6.66 16.58
CA THR A 77 -6.00 7.23 17.93
C THR A 77 -7.31 7.38 18.68
N LEU A 78 -8.43 7.64 18.00
CA LEU A 78 -9.71 7.92 18.66
C LEU A 78 -10.25 6.75 19.51
N PRO A 79 -10.19 5.47 19.08
CA PRO A 79 -10.59 4.35 19.93
C PRO A 79 -9.78 4.27 21.23
N VAL A 80 -8.46 4.51 21.13
CA VAL A 80 -7.55 4.50 22.29
C VAL A 80 -7.85 5.66 23.23
N LEU A 81 -8.01 6.87 22.71
CA LEU A 81 -8.36 8.04 23.52
C LEU A 81 -9.73 7.89 24.18
N GLY A 82 -10.70 7.33 23.46
CA GLY A 82 -12.03 7.01 24.00
C GLY A 82 -11.96 6.00 25.14
N MET A 83 -11.19 4.93 24.97
CA MET A 83 -10.91 3.97 26.03
C MET A 83 -10.29 4.65 27.26
N LEU A 84 -9.23 5.46 27.09
CA LEU A 84 -8.57 6.14 28.20
C LEU A 84 -9.49 7.12 28.93
N ALA A 85 -10.35 7.83 28.19
CA ALA A 85 -11.33 8.75 28.78
C ALA A 85 -12.32 8.02 29.70
N LEU A 86 -12.83 6.86 29.30
CA LEU A 86 -13.68 6.04 30.17
C LEU A 86 -12.88 5.32 31.26
N PHE A 87 -11.62 4.96 31.00
CA PHE A 87 -10.77 4.32 32.00
C PHE A 87 -10.54 5.23 33.23
N GLY A 88 -10.54 6.55 33.05
CA GLY A 88 -10.52 7.51 34.16
C GLY A 88 -11.67 7.33 35.17
N TRP A 89 -12.83 6.84 34.73
CA TRP A 89 -13.97 6.55 35.61
C TRP A 89 -13.69 5.37 36.55
N VAL A 90 -12.89 4.38 36.12
CA VAL A 90 -12.54 3.21 36.96
C VAL A 90 -11.86 3.64 38.27
N PHE A 91 -11.06 4.71 38.23
CA PHE A 91 -10.38 5.26 39.41
C PHE A 91 -11.24 6.25 40.22
N ARG A 92 -12.36 6.72 39.66
CA ARG A 92 -13.27 7.70 40.28
C ARG A 92 -14.73 7.31 39.99
N PRO A 93 -15.19 6.15 40.49
CA PRO A 93 -16.49 5.59 40.16
C PRO A 93 -17.67 6.41 40.73
N ASP A 94 -17.40 7.31 41.65
CA ASP A 94 -18.35 8.28 42.20
C ASP A 94 -18.84 9.29 41.15
N ARG A 95 -18.01 9.58 40.14
CA ARG A 95 -18.29 10.54 39.06
C ARG A 95 -19.14 9.96 37.95
N THR A 96 -19.73 10.85 37.15
CA THR A 96 -20.41 10.46 35.91
C THR A 96 -19.37 10.12 34.83
N ALA A 97 -19.53 8.97 34.20
CA ALA A 97 -18.75 8.54 33.05
C ALA A 97 -19.22 9.27 31.77
N SER A 98 -18.28 9.80 31.00
CA SER A 98 -18.54 10.54 29.75
C SER A 98 -18.78 9.61 28.56
N VAL A 99 -19.82 8.77 28.64
CA VAL A 99 -20.17 7.77 27.62
C VAL A 99 -20.54 8.44 26.30
N LEU A 100 -21.20 9.61 26.32
CA LEU A 100 -21.54 10.34 25.09
C LEU A 100 -20.29 10.74 24.29
N MET A 101 -19.32 11.38 24.96
CA MET A 101 -18.09 11.83 24.30
C MET A 101 -17.34 10.66 23.67
N VAL A 102 -17.20 9.56 24.41
CA VAL A 102 -16.52 8.35 23.92
C VAL A 102 -17.29 7.67 22.79
N GLY A 103 -18.62 7.63 22.87
CA GLY A 103 -19.48 7.16 21.78
C GLY A 103 -19.29 7.98 20.50
N ILE A 104 -19.21 9.30 20.59
CA ILE A 104 -18.94 10.18 19.44
C ILE A 104 -17.56 9.91 18.86
N MET A 105 -16.53 9.75 19.69
CA MET A 105 -15.18 9.42 19.23
C MET A 105 -15.13 8.07 18.49
N ALA A 106 -15.81 7.06 19.02
CA ALA A 106 -15.94 5.74 18.39
C ALA A 106 -16.69 5.83 17.05
N LEU A 107 -17.78 6.59 16.98
CA LEU A 107 -18.50 6.83 15.73
C LEU A 107 -17.61 7.50 14.69
N ILE A 108 -16.88 8.55 15.05
CA ILE A 108 -15.97 9.24 14.14
C ILE A 108 -14.87 8.27 13.67
N ALA A 109 -14.26 7.49 14.57
CA ALA A 109 -13.26 6.50 14.20
C ALA A 109 -13.78 5.48 13.17
N ALA A 110 -14.97 4.91 13.42
CA ALA A 110 -15.61 3.97 12.50
C ALA A 110 -15.92 4.60 11.14
N LEU A 111 -16.44 5.84 11.12
CA LEU A 111 -16.74 6.57 9.89
C LEU A 111 -15.47 6.86 9.07
N LEU A 112 -14.35 7.21 9.72
CA LEU A 112 -13.09 7.47 9.02
C LEU A 112 -12.52 6.22 8.33
N VAL A 113 -12.76 5.03 8.90
CA VAL A 113 -12.29 3.76 8.32
C VAL A 113 -13.24 3.20 7.26
N THR A 114 -14.53 3.52 7.33
CA THR A 114 -15.58 2.92 6.49
C THR A 114 -15.30 3.01 4.97
N PRO A 115 -14.90 4.16 4.38
CA PRO A 115 -14.60 4.23 2.94
C PRO A 115 -13.45 3.29 2.53
N GLY A 116 -12.41 3.21 3.38
CA GLY A 116 -11.29 2.30 3.20
C GLY A 116 -11.73 0.84 3.27
N LEU A 117 -12.57 0.50 4.26
CA LEU A 117 -13.15 -0.84 4.41
C LEU A 117 -13.99 -1.24 3.19
N VAL A 118 -14.89 -0.38 2.71
CA VAL A 118 -15.73 -0.67 1.53
C VAL A 118 -14.87 -0.88 0.28
N SER A 119 -13.87 -0.02 0.06
CA SER A 119 -12.92 -0.17 -1.05
C SER A 119 -12.13 -1.49 -0.94
N ASN A 120 -11.64 -1.80 0.25
CA ASN A 120 -10.87 -3.02 0.54
C ASN A 120 -11.72 -4.29 0.38
N LEU A 121 -13.01 -4.25 0.71
CA LEU A 121 -13.91 -5.39 0.50
C LEU A 121 -14.17 -5.65 -0.98
N ARG A 122 -14.24 -4.60 -1.81
CA ARG A 122 -14.40 -4.73 -3.27
C ARG A 122 -13.15 -5.26 -3.98
N ARG A 123 -11.97 -5.11 -3.36
CA ARG A 123 -10.67 -5.50 -3.92
C ARG A 123 -9.87 -6.33 -2.92
N ARG A 124 -10.53 -7.31 -2.30
CA ARG A 124 -10.03 -8.05 -1.14
C ARG A 124 -8.71 -8.77 -1.43
N GLU A 125 -8.56 -9.25 -2.66
CA GLU A 125 -7.36 -9.88 -3.20
C GLU A 125 -6.14 -8.95 -3.25
N LEU A 126 -6.36 -7.64 -3.24
CA LEU A 126 -5.30 -6.63 -3.25
C LEU A 126 -4.91 -6.14 -1.86
N VAL A 127 -5.59 -6.57 -0.80
CA VAL A 127 -5.40 -6.05 0.57
C VAL A 127 -4.41 -6.90 1.35
N ASP A 128 -3.55 -6.25 2.15
CA ASP A 128 -2.71 -6.96 3.11
C ASP A 128 -3.50 -7.36 4.37
N ALA A 129 -3.63 -8.68 4.58
CA ALA A 129 -4.34 -9.22 5.72
C ALA A 129 -3.71 -8.81 7.05
N SER A 130 -2.39 -8.62 7.13
CA SER A 130 -1.75 -8.21 8.39
C SER A 130 -2.08 -6.76 8.73
N SER A 131 -1.98 -5.84 7.76
CA SER A 131 -2.36 -4.44 7.96
C SER A 131 -3.84 -4.28 8.27
N ALA A 132 -4.72 -4.98 7.55
CA ALA A 132 -6.16 -4.94 7.82
C ALA A 132 -6.52 -5.50 9.21
N ARG A 133 -5.82 -6.55 9.66
CA ARG A 133 -6.01 -7.08 11.02
C ARG A 133 -5.47 -6.17 12.10
N LEU A 134 -4.34 -5.49 11.85
CA LEU A 134 -3.83 -4.48 12.78
C LEU A 134 -4.87 -3.38 13.02
N LEU A 135 -5.47 -2.87 11.94
CA LEU A 135 -6.58 -1.93 12.02
C LEU A 135 -7.75 -2.54 12.80
N GLY A 136 -8.12 -3.79 12.49
CA GLY A 136 -9.16 -4.51 13.24
C GLY A 136 -8.91 -4.58 14.74
N TRP A 137 -7.69 -4.87 15.17
CA TRP A 137 -7.32 -4.90 16.59
C TRP A 137 -7.36 -3.53 17.26
N LEU A 138 -6.95 -2.48 16.55
CA LEU A 138 -6.91 -1.11 17.07
C LEU A 138 -8.30 -0.51 17.28
N HIS A 139 -9.32 -0.99 16.56
CA HIS A 139 -10.72 -0.67 16.87
C HIS A 139 -11.29 -1.63 17.90
N LEU A 140 -11.05 -2.94 17.75
CA LEU A 140 -11.68 -3.95 18.59
C LEU A 140 -11.29 -3.84 20.07
N ILE A 141 -10.00 -3.82 20.39
CA ILE A 141 -9.54 -3.91 21.79
C ILE A 141 -9.96 -2.67 22.58
N PRO A 142 -9.61 -1.44 22.15
CA PRO A 142 -9.93 -0.25 22.94
C PRO A 142 -11.44 -0.05 23.06
N SER A 143 -12.19 -0.24 21.98
CA SER A 143 -13.64 -0.04 22.00
C SER A 143 -14.37 -1.13 22.78
N THR A 144 -13.86 -2.37 22.84
CA THR A 144 -14.42 -3.40 23.72
C THR A 144 -14.21 -3.04 25.19
N ILE A 145 -13.01 -2.61 25.56
CA ILE A 145 -12.72 -2.17 26.94
C ILE A 145 -13.60 -0.96 27.30
N ALA A 146 -13.67 0.04 26.43
CA ALA A 146 -14.54 1.21 26.59
C ALA A 146 -16.01 0.80 26.77
N PHE A 147 -16.51 -0.14 25.94
CA PHE A 147 -17.87 -0.63 26.01
C PHE A 147 -18.18 -1.33 27.34
N LEU A 148 -17.27 -2.19 27.82
CA LEU A 148 -17.41 -2.88 29.11
C LEU A 148 -17.43 -1.89 30.27
N ILE A 149 -16.52 -0.90 30.29
CA ILE A 149 -16.48 0.13 31.33
C ILE A 149 -17.75 1.00 31.28
N GLY A 150 -18.18 1.41 30.08
CA GLY A 150 -19.39 2.20 29.91
C GLY A 150 -20.65 1.44 30.35
N THR A 151 -20.71 0.14 30.10
CA THR A 151 -21.81 -0.73 30.55
C THR A 151 -21.80 -0.87 32.08
N ALA A 152 -20.63 -1.02 32.70
CA ALA A 152 -20.51 -1.01 34.16
C ALA A 152 -20.95 0.33 34.77
N ALA A 153 -20.56 1.45 34.18
CA ALA A 153 -21.00 2.77 34.60
C ALA A 153 -22.52 2.96 34.44
N PHE A 154 -23.10 2.46 33.35
CA PHE A 154 -24.54 2.46 33.14
C PHE A 154 -25.27 1.64 34.20
N ALA A 155 -24.80 0.42 34.48
CA ALA A 155 -25.36 -0.45 35.52
C ALA A 155 -25.29 0.20 36.91
N ALA A 156 -24.27 1.01 37.17
CA ALA A 156 -24.13 1.81 38.40
C ALA A 156 -24.96 3.11 38.42
N GLY A 157 -25.72 3.42 37.36
CA GLY A 157 -26.46 4.68 37.23
C GLY A 157 -25.56 5.92 37.08
N LYS A 158 -24.34 5.73 36.58
CA LYS A 158 -23.28 6.75 36.45
C LYS A 158 -22.93 7.10 35.01
N ALA A 159 -23.65 6.60 34.02
CA ALA A 159 -23.46 6.99 32.62
C ALA A 159 -24.26 8.27 32.29
N ASP A 160 -23.63 9.24 31.60
CA ASP A 160 -24.30 10.46 31.15
C ASP A 160 -25.42 10.20 30.12
N VAL A 161 -25.10 9.46 29.05
CA VAL A 161 -26.03 9.09 27.98
C VAL A 161 -25.84 7.61 27.63
N PRO A 162 -26.60 6.71 28.27
CA PRO A 162 -26.45 5.26 28.06
C PRO A 162 -26.61 4.81 26.61
N LEU A 163 -27.47 5.49 25.83
CA LEU A 163 -27.70 5.15 24.42
C LEU A 163 -26.42 5.27 23.57
N ALA A 164 -25.45 6.11 23.98
CA ALA A 164 -24.19 6.26 23.27
C ALA A 164 -23.29 5.00 23.31
N LEU A 165 -23.61 4.01 24.17
CA LEU A 165 -22.98 2.68 24.13
C LEU A 165 -23.16 1.99 22.77
N LEU A 166 -24.26 2.26 22.06
CA LEU A 166 -24.48 1.72 20.71
C LEU A 166 -23.42 2.20 19.71
N LEU A 167 -22.91 3.43 19.87
CA LEU A 167 -21.87 3.97 19.00
C LEU A 167 -20.53 3.28 19.24
N ILE A 168 -20.21 3.00 20.51
CA ILE A 168 -19.02 2.24 20.88
C ILE A 168 -19.12 0.79 20.35
N ALA A 169 -20.30 0.18 20.47
CA ALA A 169 -20.56 -1.15 19.92
C ALA A 169 -20.41 -1.19 18.38
N GLY A 170 -20.78 -0.13 17.67
CA GLY A 170 -20.56 -0.01 16.22
C GLY A 170 -19.07 -0.03 15.84
N ASP A 171 -18.21 0.59 16.65
CA ASP A 171 -16.76 0.56 16.43
C ASP A 171 -16.14 -0.81 16.77
N VAL A 172 -16.64 -1.47 17.83
CA VAL A 172 -16.32 -2.89 18.12
C VAL A 172 -16.65 -3.77 16.91
N ALA A 173 -17.85 -3.62 16.34
CA ALA A 173 -18.26 -4.36 15.14
C ALA A 173 -17.33 -4.07 13.95
N THR A 174 -16.89 -2.82 13.78
CA THR A 174 -15.91 -2.45 12.75
C THR A 174 -14.60 -3.22 12.92
N GLY A 175 -14.11 -3.35 14.16
CA GLY A 175 -12.95 -4.18 14.48
C GLY A 175 -13.14 -5.66 14.15
N VAL A 176 -14.30 -6.24 14.52
CA VAL A 176 -14.66 -7.63 14.22
C VAL A 176 -14.69 -7.88 12.71
N VAL A 177 -15.32 -7.00 11.93
CA VAL A 177 -15.42 -7.13 10.47
C VAL A 177 -14.02 -7.21 9.85
N HIS A 178 -13.08 -6.36 10.27
CA HIS A 178 -11.71 -6.40 9.76
C HIS A 178 -11.01 -7.74 10.08
N LEU A 179 -11.16 -8.26 11.29
CA LEU A 179 -10.52 -9.52 11.69
C LEU A 179 -11.11 -10.74 11.00
N VAL A 180 -12.43 -10.77 10.80
CA VAL A 180 -13.15 -11.88 10.16
C VAL A 180 -12.97 -11.85 8.64
N MET A 181 -13.04 -10.67 8.03
CA MET A 181 -12.96 -10.51 6.58
C MET A 181 -11.53 -10.47 6.05
N PHE A 182 -10.50 -10.20 6.83
CA PHE A 182 -9.12 -10.21 6.34
C PHE A 182 -8.27 -11.25 7.07
N ARG A 183 -8.60 -12.53 6.86
CA ARG A 183 -7.85 -13.66 7.44
C ARG A 183 -6.46 -13.76 6.83
N ARG A 184 -5.48 -14.15 7.66
CA ARG A 184 -4.13 -14.42 7.17
C ARG A 184 -4.16 -15.64 6.22
N PRO A 185 -3.51 -15.55 5.05
CA PRO A 185 -3.32 -16.71 4.20
C PRO A 185 -2.37 -17.72 4.87
N GLY A 186 -2.51 -19.00 4.52
CA GLY A 186 -1.63 -20.06 5.02
C GLY A 186 -0.18 -19.88 4.56
N ASP A 187 0.02 -19.50 3.31
CA ASP A 187 1.32 -19.07 2.78
C ASP A 187 1.32 -17.55 2.53
N VAL A 188 2.03 -16.84 3.40
CA VAL A 188 2.14 -15.37 3.36
C VAL A 188 2.95 -14.88 2.17
N ASN A 189 3.95 -15.64 1.74
CA ASN A 189 4.84 -15.23 0.65
C ASN A 189 4.16 -15.43 -0.70
N ALA A 190 3.54 -16.59 -0.92
CA ALA A 190 2.77 -16.85 -2.14
C ALA A 190 1.61 -15.84 -2.28
N ALA A 191 0.86 -15.59 -1.20
CA ALA A 191 -0.23 -14.62 -1.23
C ALA A 191 0.25 -13.17 -1.45
N ARG A 192 1.45 -12.82 -0.97
CA ARG A 192 2.07 -11.51 -1.24
C ARG A 192 2.45 -11.39 -2.72
N TRP A 193 3.07 -12.43 -3.28
CA TRP A 193 3.45 -12.49 -4.68
C TRP A 193 2.24 -12.33 -5.61
N THR A 194 1.22 -13.20 -5.47
CA THR A 194 0.00 -13.16 -6.30
C THR A 194 -0.66 -11.79 -6.26
N ARG A 195 -0.75 -11.19 -5.07
CA ARG A 195 -1.35 -9.86 -4.87
C ARG A 195 -0.55 -8.74 -5.52
N ASN A 196 0.76 -8.74 -5.37
CA ASN A 196 1.61 -7.74 -6.03
C ASN A 196 1.57 -7.89 -7.55
N MET A 197 1.46 -9.13 -8.05
CA MET A 197 1.35 -9.39 -9.49
C MET A 197 0.00 -8.91 -10.04
N ALA A 198 -1.09 -9.14 -9.31
CA ALA A 198 -2.40 -8.58 -9.65
C ALA A 198 -2.37 -7.04 -9.70
N ARG A 199 -1.71 -6.39 -8.73
CA ARG A 199 -1.53 -4.92 -8.73
C ARG A 199 -0.77 -4.44 -9.96
N LEU A 200 0.32 -5.12 -10.33
CA LEU A 200 1.10 -4.77 -11.51
C LEU A 200 0.29 -4.96 -12.79
N LYS A 201 -0.40 -6.09 -12.93
CA LYS A 201 -1.28 -6.36 -14.07
C LYS A 201 -2.35 -5.28 -14.23
N THR A 202 -3.08 -4.94 -13.16
CA THR A 202 -4.09 -3.88 -13.18
C THR A 202 -3.47 -2.52 -13.52
N ALA A 203 -2.28 -2.20 -13.00
CA ALA A 203 -1.60 -0.96 -13.32
C ALA A 203 -1.21 -0.89 -14.81
N MET A 204 -0.72 -2.01 -15.37
CA MET A 204 -0.34 -2.15 -16.78
C MET A 204 -1.54 -2.10 -17.73
N GLU A 205 -2.66 -2.73 -17.37
CA GLU A 205 -3.90 -2.70 -18.15
C GLU A 205 -4.53 -1.31 -18.21
N ALA A 206 -4.32 -0.49 -17.17
CA ALA A 206 -4.78 0.89 -17.14
C ALA A 206 -3.93 1.85 -18.01
N VAL A 207 -2.79 1.40 -18.55
CA VAL A 207 -1.91 2.25 -19.38
C VAL A 207 -2.44 2.33 -20.81
N PRO A 208 -2.66 3.54 -21.37
CA PRO A 208 -3.04 3.72 -22.77
C PRO A 208 -2.05 3.06 -23.73
N ALA A 209 -2.54 2.55 -24.87
CA ALA A 209 -1.69 1.87 -25.86
C ALA A 209 -0.53 2.75 -26.34
N ALA A 210 -0.78 4.02 -26.65
CA ALA A 210 0.25 4.97 -27.07
C ALA A 210 1.38 5.15 -26.03
N GLU A 211 1.03 5.14 -24.74
CA GLU A 211 2.04 5.25 -23.68
C GLU A 211 2.85 3.95 -23.55
N ARG A 212 2.22 2.78 -23.72
CA ARG A 212 2.94 1.49 -23.77
C ARG A 212 3.90 1.43 -24.96
N GLU A 213 3.49 1.92 -26.12
CA GLU A 213 4.34 2.01 -27.31
C GLU A 213 5.53 2.95 -27.10
N ARG A 214 5.29 4.14 -26.51
CA ARG A 214 6.36 5.08 -26.15
C ARG A 214 7.39 4.45 -25.22
N VAL A 215 6.93 3.76 -24.18
CA VAL A 215 7.81 3.07 -23.21
C VAL A 215 8.60 1.94 -23.89
N SER A 216 7.95 1.15 -24.74
CA SER A 216 8.59 0.09 -25.53
C SER A 216 9.68 0.65 -26.45
N ALA A 217 9.41 1.75 -27.15
CA ALA A 217 10.37 2.42 -28.01
C ALA A 217 11.58 2.97 -27.22
N ASP A 218 11.35 3.61 -26.06
CA ASP A 218 12.43 4.11 -25.21
C ASP A 218 13.29 2.97 -24.65
N LEU A 219 12.70 1.85 -24.26
CA LEU A 219 13.46 0.69 -23.80
C LEU A 219 14.30 0.06 -24.92
N ARG A 220 13.76 -0.05 -26.14
CA ARG A 220 14.52 -0.55 -27.30
C ARG A 220 15.71 0.35 -27.61
N ALA A 221 15.50 1.66 -27.68
CA ALA A 221 16.57 2.62 -27.90
C ALA A 221 17.63 2.57 -26.77
N ALA A 222 17.21 2.37 -25.53
CA ALA A 222 18.12 2.17 -24.42
C ALA A 222 18.96 0.89 -24.56
N PHE A 223 18.36 -0.22 -25.00
CA PHE A 223 19.08 -1.48 -25.24
C PHE A 223 20.12 -1.33 -26.36
N ASP A 224 19.75 -0.68 -27.46
CA ASP A 224 20.67 -0.40 -28.56
C ASP A 224 21.87 0.45 -28.09
N GLU A 225 21.65 1.38 -27.17
CA GLU A 225 22.72 2.17 -26.58
C GLU A 225 23.63 1.35 -25.65
N LEU A 226 23.05 0.49 -24.80
CA LEU A 226 23.84 -0.39 -23.93
C LEU A 226 24.71 -1.36 -24.73
N GLU A 227 24.17 -1.88 -25.83
CA GLU A 227 24.86 -2.76 -26.77
C GLU A 227 26.00 -2.02 -27.49
N LYS A 228 25.72 -0.85 -28.07
CA LYS A 228 26.72 0.00 -28.74
C LYS A 228 27.89 0.35 -27.83
N ARG A 229 27.61 0.58 -26.54
CA ARG A 229 28.62 0.95 -25.55
C ARG A 229 29.32 -0.24 -24.92
N ALA A 230 28.92 -1.47 -25.25
CA ALA A 230 29.47 -2.71 -24.71
C ALA A 230 29.54 -2.75 -23.17
N VAL A 231 28.61 -2.07 -22.49
CA VAL A 231 28.52 -2.05 -21.01
C VAL A 231 27.78 -3.28 -20.46
N VAL A 232 27.10 -4.01 -21.34
CA VAL A 232 26.31 -5.22 -21.05
C VAL A 232 26.65 -6.26 -22.12
N SER A 233 26.64 -7.56 -21.78
CA SER A 233 26.92 -8.60 -22.78
C SER A 233 25.79 -8.74 -23.81
N PRO A 234 26.07 -9.17 -25.05
CA PRO A 234 25.03 -9.42 -26.05
C PRO A 234 23.92 -10.37 -25.54
N ASP A 235 24.28 -11.47 -24.88
CA ASP A 235 23.32 -12.41 -24.29
C ASP A 235 22.40 -11.78 -23.23
N GLN A 236 22.89 -10.77 -22.50
CA GLN A 236 22.06 -10.03 -21.54
C GLN A 236 21.09 -9.09 -22.26
N ILE A 237 21.51 -8.49 -23.38
CA ILE A 237 20.65 -7.64 -24.20
C ILE A 237 19.55 -8.47 -24.87
N GLU A 238 19.88 -9.62 -25.46
CA GLU A 238 18.88 -10.52 -26.05
C GLU A 238 17.83 -10.96 -25.02
N ARG A 239 18.28 -11.43 -23.84
CA ARG A 239 17.37 -11.78 -22.75
C ARG A 239 16.51 -10.61 -22.27
N ALA A 240 17.04 -9.38 -22.30
CA ALA A 240 16.30 -8.18 -21.93
C ALA A 240 15.23 -7.82 -22.98
N ARG A 241 15.53 -7.98 -24.29
CA ARG A 241 14.59 -7.74 -25.39
C ARG A 241 13.38 -8.68 -25.35
N ASP A 242 13.58 -9.90 -24.86
CA ASP A 242 12.51 -10.90 -24.71
C ASP A 242 11.60 -10.67 -23.48
N ARG A 243 11.92 -9.69 -22.62
CA ARG A 243 11.11 -9.43 -21.43
C ARG A 243 9.86 -8.61 -21.77
N PRO A 244 8.68 -9.04 -21.30
CA PRO A 244 7.49 -8.20 -21.35
C PRO A 244 7.69 -6.87 -20.60
N LEU A 245 6.98 -5.84 -21.04
CA LEU A 245 6.91 -4.56 -20.33
C LEU A 245 6.45 -4.77 -18.87
N GLY A 246 7.17 -4.18 -17.92
CA GLY A 246 6.89 -4.35 -16.49
C GLY A 246 7.54 -5.59 -15.86
N MET A 247 8.33 -6.36 -16.62
CA MET A 247 9.02 -7.56 -16.15
C MET A 247 10.54 -7.48 -16.32
N LEU A 248 11.09 -6.35 -16.78
CA LEU A 248 12.52 -6.25 -17.08
C LEU A 248 13.38 -6.42 -15.83
N GLY A 249 13.11 -5.65 -14.78
CA GLY A 249 13.85 -5.74 -13.52
C GLY A 249 13.71 -7.13 -12.89
N MET A 250 12.49 -7.67 -12.84
CA MET A 250 12.21 -9.00 -12.30
C MET A 250 12.93 -10.11 -13.05
N GLY A 251 12.93 -10.06 -14.38
CA GLY A 251 13.49 -11.11 -15.22
C GLY A 251 15.01 -11.04 -15.39
N MET A 252 15.61 -9.86 -15.23
CA MET A 252 17.05 -9.66 -15.41
C MET A 252 17.84 -9.59 -14.09
N ALA A 253 17.18 -9.18 -13.01
CA ALA A 253 17.76 -9.12 -11.67
C ALA A 253 16.74 -9.59 -10.62
N PRO A 254 16.36 -10.89 -10.63
CA PRO A 254 15.37 -11.44 -9.73
C PRO A 254 15.83 -11.38 -8.27
N ARG A 255 14.88 -11.11 -7.38
CA ARG A 255 15.10 -11.18 -5.93
C ARG A 255 15.00 -12.63 -5.45
N PRO A 256 16.03 -13.20 -4.81
CA PRO A 256 16.00 -14.58 -4.32
C PRO A 256 14.82 -14.85 -3.37
N ASP A 257 14.47 -13.86 -2.54
CA ASP A 257 13.44 -13.95 -1.51
C ASP A 257 12.00 -13.79 -2.03
N LEU A 258 11.82 -13.50 -3.33
CA LEU A 258 10.51 -13.34 -3.97
C LEU A 258 10.22 -14.40 -5.04
N THR A 259 11.12 -15.37 -5.25
CA THR A 259 10.95 -16.40 -6.29
C THR A 259 9.95 -17.47 -5.87
N GLY A 260 8.66 -17.23 -6.11
CA GLY A 260 7.80 -18.30 -6.60
C GLY A 260 8.23 -18.55 -8.05
N SER A 261 8.83 -19.72 -8.31
CA SER A 261 9.45 -20.11 -9.59
C SER A 261 8.81 -19.48 -10.82
N PHE A 262 9.59 -18.68 -11.56
CA PHE A 262 9.23 -18.15 -12.88
C PHE A 262 9.11 -19.24 -13.97
N ASP A 263 9.30 -20.52 -13.61
CA ASP A 263 9.47 -21.65 -14.53
C ASP A 263 8.19 -22.50 -14.71
N ALA A 264 7.00 -21.94 -14.46
CA ALA A 264 5.74 -22.62 -14.72
C ALA A 264 4.83 -21.79 -15.63
N SER A 265 5.26 -21.62 -16.88
CA SER A 265 4.40 -21.26 -18.01
C SER A 265 4.85 -22.00 -19.25
#